data_AF-A0A934BZF1-F1
#
_entry.id   AF-A0A934BZF1-F1
#
_cell.length_a   1.000
_cell.length_b   1.000
_cell.length_c   1.000
_cell.angle_alpha   90.00
_cell.angle_beta   90.00
_cell.angle_gamma   90.00
#
_symmetry.space_group_name_H-M   'P 1'
#
loop_
_entity.id
_entity.type
_entity.pdbx_description
1 polymer ?
#
loop_
_entity_poly.entity_id
_entity_poly.type
_entity_poly.pdbx_seq_one_letter_code
_entity_poly.pdbx_strand_id
1 'polypeptide(L)'
;MLLAQPSPPPGGAPARPIAATARSDARAALKNGQADRAFGLLLAGTRATPRGPAVELQAIAELCSIARELESSEPGAGRAVALTARTEGLRVLPRLSRRDAAALESHLGELHEGFLSDRSRARAHYQAALGLDASRRSAREGLARLNRLEALLQSRARDSATLRRRNP
;
A
#
# COMPACT_ATOMS: atom_id res chain seq x y z
N MET A 1 -21.16 61.12 15.77
CA MET A 1 -21.75 59.78 15.95
C MET A 1 -20.84 58.77 15.24
N LEU A 2 -19.97 58.08 16.00
CA LEU A 2 -19.13 57.01 15.47
C LEU A 2 -19.92 55.69 15.55
N LEU A 3 -20.16 55.06 14.41
CA LEU A 3 -20.70 53.70 14.33
C LEU A 3 -19.56 52.72 14.57
N ALA A 4 -19.63 51.98 15.68
CA ALA A 4 -18.72 50.89 15.98
C ALA A 4 -18.91 49.75 14.97
N GLN A 5 -17.84 49.34 14.29
CA GLN A 5 -17.84 48.11 13.51
C GLN A 5 -17.72 46.90 14.44
N PRO A 6 -18.43 45.79 14.18
CA PRO A 6 -18.27 44.56 14.94
C PRO A 6 -16.92 43.91 14.62
N SER A 7 -16.13 43.65 15.67
CA SER A 7 -14.88 42.91 15.58
C SER A 7 -15.10 41.51 15.00
N PRO A 8 -14.27 41.03 14.05
CA PRO A 8 -14.29 39.64 13.64
C PRO A 8 -13.84 38.73 14.81
N PRO A 9 -14.40 37.52 14.95
CA PRO A 9 -13.99 36.60 16.01
C PRO A 9 -12.51 36.19 15.84
N PRO A 10 -11.77 35.97 16.94
CA PRO A 10 -10.37 35.63 16.89
C PRO A 10 -10.19 34.20 16.38
N GLY A 11 -9.42 34.06 15.30
CA GLY A 11 -8.60 32.88 15.02
C GLY A 11 -9.30 31.53 15.05
N GLY A 12 -10.23 31.30 14.13
CA GLY A 12 -10.54 29.93 13.72
C GLY A 12 -9.29 29.34 13.06
N ALA A 13 -8.56 28.48 13.77
CA ALA A 13 -7.49 27.69 13.19
C ALA A 13 -8.01 27.06 11.88
N PRO A 14 -7.24 27.10 10.77
CA PRO A 14 -7.73 26.60 9.49
C PRO A 14 -8.16 25.15 9.70
N ALA A 15 -9.43 24.86 9.40
CA ALA A 15 -9.97 23.51 9.46
C ALA A 15 -9.01 22.59 8.71
N ARG A 16 -8.25 21.77 9.44
CA ARG A 16 -7.33 20.84 8.81
C ARG A 16 -8.16 19.98 7.85
N PRO A 17 -7.72 19.80 6.59
CA PRO A 17 -8.50 19.02 5.65
C PRO A 17 -8.73 17.63 6.25
N ILE A 18 -10.00 17.21 6.33
CA ILE A 18 -10.47 15.98 7.00
C ILE A 18 -9.66 14.74 6.56
N ALA A 19 -9.20 14.72 5.31
CA ALA A 19 -8.35 13.66 4.78
C ALA A 19 -6.94 13.61 5.39
N ALA A 20 -6.32 14.77 5.68
CA ALA A 20 -4.99 14.84 6.27
C ALA A 20 -5.01 14.39 7.74
N THR A 21 -6.07 14.74 8.48
CA THR A 21 -6.28 14.24 9.85
C THR A 21 -6.56 12.74 9.83
N ALA A 22 -7.42 12.25 8.93
CA ALA A 22 -7.71 10.83 8.80
C ALA A 22 -6.47 9.96 8.59
N ARG A 23 -5.54 10.40 7.72
CA ARG A 23 -4.28 9.65 7.49
C ARG A 23 -3.38 9.66 8.73
N SER A 24 -3.23 10.81 9.40
CA SER A 24 -2.42 10.93 10.63
C SER A 24 -3.00 10.06 11.75
N ASP A 25 -4.32 10.12 11.95
CA ASP A 25 -5.03 9.35 12.97
C ASP A 25 -4.98 7.85 12.68
N ALA A 26 -5.12 7.46 11.40
CA ALA A 26 -4.95 6.07 10.98
C ALA A 26 -3.53 5.57 11.25
N ARG A 27 -2.49 6.38 10.97
CA ARG A 27 -1.11 6.02 11.29
C ARG A 27 -0.90 5.84 12.80
N ALA A 28 -1.48 6.72 13.62
CA ALA A 28 -1.43 6.58 15.08
C ALA A 28 -2.16 5.31 15.56
N ALA A 29 -3.33 5.02 15.01
CA ALA A 29 -4.08 3.80 15.30
C ALA A 29 -3.28 2.53 14.93
N LEU A 30 -2.60 2.51 13.77
CA LEU A 30 -1.76 1.39 13.36
C LEU A 30 -0.57 1.16 14.31
N LYS A 31 0.07 2.23 14.79
CA LYS A 31 1.15 2.12 15.79
C LYS A 31 0.67 1.50 17.11
N ASN A 32 -0.60 1.68 17.45
CA ASN A 32 -1.24 1.10 18.64
C ASN A 32 -1.89 -0.27 18.37
N GLY A 33 -1.66 -0.89 17.20
CA GLY A 33 -2.25 -2.18 16.84
C GLY A 33 -3.75 -2.12 16.49
N GLN A 34 -4.32 -0.93 16.31
CA GLN A 34 -5.75 -0.73 16.04
C GLN A 34 -6.04 -0.71 14.54
N ALA A 35 -5.83 -1.85 13.87
CA ALA A 35 -5.94 -2.00 12.42
C ALA A 35 -7.33 -1.64 11.87
N ASP A 36 -8.41 -2.16 12.48
CA ASP A 36 -9.78 -1.90 12.03
C ASP A 36 -10.15 -0.43 12.14
N ARG A 37 -9.74 0.21 13.25
CA ARG A 37 -9.93 1.65 13.45
C ARG A 37 -9.19 2.46 12.40
N ALA A 38 -7.95 2.10 12.11
CA ALA A 38 -7.16 2.79 11.09
C ALA A 38 -7.81 2.71 9.71
N PHE A 39 -8.29 1.53 9.32
CA PHE A 39 -9.00 1.36 8.06
C PHE A 39 -10.31 2.16 8.02
N GLY A 40 -11.08 2.15 9.12
CA GLY A 40 -12.30 2.96 9.25
C GLY A 40 -12.03 4.47 9.12
N LEU A 41 -10.94 4.96 9.71
CA LEU A 41 -10.50 6.36 9.56
C LEU A 41 -10.14 6.70 8.11
N LEU A 42 -9.42 5.83 7.42
CA LEU A 42 -9.08 6.01 6.01
C LEU A 42 -10.32 5.98 5.11
N LEU A 43 -11.28 5.09 5.37
CA LEU A 43 -12.57 5.08 4.67
C LEU A 43 -13.35 6.37 4.89
N ALA A 44 -13.39 6.89 6.12
CA ALA A 44 -14.06 8.16 6.41
C ALA A 44 -13.38 9.34 5.66
N GLY A 45 -12.05 9.41 5.70
CA GLY A 45 -11.29 10.45 5.01
C GLY A 45 -11.42 10.41 3.49
N THR A 46 -11.41 9.20 2.90
CA THR A 46 -11.60 9.01 1.45
C THR A 46 -13.03 9.30 1.01
N ARG A 47 -14.05 8.96 1.81
CA ARG A 47 -15.45 9.35 1.54
C ARG A 47 -15.66 10.86 1.58
N ALA A 48 -14.99 11.56 2.49
CA ALA A 48 -15.06 13.01 2.59
C ALA A 48 -14.42 13.72 1.39
N THR A 49 -13.44 13.08 0.72
CA THR A 49 -12.76 13.64 -0.45
C THR A 49 -12.44 12.56 -1.50
N PRO A 50 -13.43 12.09 -2.27
CA PRO A 50 -13.21 11.04 -3.25
C PRO A 50 -12.28 11.51 -4.38
N ARG A 51 -11.21 10.76 -4.67
CA ARG A 51 -10.22 11.13 -5.71
C ARG A 51 -10.24 10.23 -6.95
N GLY A 52 -11.33 9.51 -7.20
CA GLY A 52 -11.48 8.68 -8.39
C GLY A 52 -11.98 7.26 -8.08
N PRO A 53 -11.10 6.24 -7.99
CA PRO A 53 -11.49 4.82 -7.91
C PRO A 53 -12.38 4.50 -6.70
N ALA A 54 -12.85 3.25 -6.58
CA ALA A 54 -13.60 2.80 -5.40
C ALA A 54 -12.94 3.26 -4.08
N VAL A 55 -13.76 3.77 -3.15
CA VAL A 55 -13.32 4.33 -1.85
C VAL A 55 -12.42 3.34 -1.10
N GLU A 56 -12.81 2.06 -1.11
CA GLU A 56 -12.06 0.97 -0.50
C GLU A 56 -10.67 0.82 -1.12
N LEU A 57 -10.57 0.90 -2.45
CA LEU A 57 -9.26 0.83 -3.14
C LEU A 57 -8.38 2.02 -2.74
N GLN A 58 -8.94 3.22 -2.62
CA GLN A 58 -8.18 4.39 -2.14
C GLN A 58 -7.68 4.16 -0.71
N ALA A 59 -8.53 3.67 0.19
CA ALA A 59 -8.14 3.39 1.57
C ALA A 59 -7.07 2.29 1.66
N ILE A 60 -7.13 1.26 0.81
CA ILE A 60 -6.08 0.22 0.73
C ILE A 60 -4.78 0.79 0.18
N ALA A 61 -4.82 1.63 -0.86
CA ALA A 61 -3.64 2.30 -1.39
C ALA A 61 -2.96 3.19 -0.33
N GLU A 62 -3.74 3.86 0.50
CA GLU A 62 -3.26 4.62 1.66
C GLU A 62 -2.59 3.71 2.69
N LEU A 63 -3.19 2.56 3.05
CA LEU A 63 -2.54 1.57 3.92
C LEU A 63 -1.21 1.07 3.35
N CYS A 64 -1.15 0.77 2.04
CA CYS A 64 0.09 0.39 1.36
C CYS A 64 1.15 1.50 1.44
N SER A 65 0.74 2.76 1.30
CA SER A 65 1.63 3.91 1.46
C SER A 65 2.16 4.03 2.88
N ILE A 66 1.30 3.88 3.90
CA ILE A 66 1.70 3.93 5.31
C ILE A 66 2.65 2.78 5.64
N ALA A 67 2.39 1.58 5.12
CA ALA A 67 3.29 0.43 5.28
C ALA A 67 4.69 0.76 4.78
N ARG A 68 4.83 1.33 3.57
CA ARG A 68 6.11 1.77 3.00
C ARG A 68 6.80 2.83 3.85
N GLU A 69 6.06 3.82 4.33
CA GLU A 69 6.62 4.88 5.18
C GLU A 69 7.16 4.34 6.50
N LEU A 70 6.42 3.43 7.14
CA LEU A 70 6.86 2.79 8.38
C LEU A 70 8.10 1.92 8.13
N GLU A 71 8.10 1.10 7.09
CA GLU A 71 9.24 0.25 6.73
C GLU A 71 10.50 1.07 6.41
N SER A 72 10.34 2.23 5.75
CA SER A 72 11.45 3.15 5.49
C SER A 72 11.99 3.83 6.74
N SER A 73 11.16 3.95 7.78
CA SER A 73 11.55 4.56 9.06
C SER A 73 12.22 3.54 9.97
N GLU A 74 11.69 2.31 10.00
CA GLU A 74 12.17 1.21 10.83
C GLU A 74 11.90 -0.12 10.10
N PRO A 75 12.95 -0.88 9.74
CA PRO A 75 12.79 -2.17 9.07
C PRO A 75 11.90 -3.12 9.87
N GLY A 76 10.90 -3.71 9.22
CA GLY A 76 9.90 -4.59 9.82
C GLY A 76 8.63 -3.90 10.35
N ALA A 77 8.67 -2.58 10.57
CA ALA A 77 7.52 -1.85 11.13
C ALA A 77 6.33 -1.76 10.15
N GLY A 78 6.56 -1.91 8.85
CA GLY A 78 5.50 -1.90 7.84
C GLY A 78 4.70 -3.20 7.75
N ARG A 79 5.21 -4.31 8.30
CA ARG A 79 4.67 -5.65 8.07
C ARG A 79 3.24 -5.83 8.58
N ALA A 80 2.92 -5.34 9.78
CA ALA A 80 1.57 -5.45 10.35
C ALA A 80 0.54 -4.65 9.52
N VAL A 81 0.93 -3.47 9.04
CA VAL A 81 0.10 -2.64 8.16
C VAL A 81 -0.11 -3.31 6.81
N ALA A 82 0.94 -3.91 6.24
CA ALA A 82 0.86 -4.65 4.99
C ALA A 82 -0.08 -5.87 5.08
N LEU A 83 -0.08 -6.58 6.22
CA LEU A 83 -1.04 -7.66 6.48
C LEU A 83 -2.48 -7.15 6.55
N THR A 84 -2.70 -5.99 7.15
CA THR A 84 -4.02 -5.35 7.21
C THR A 84 -4.50 -4.97 5.81
N ALA A 85 -3.65 -4.28 5.04
CA ALA A 85 -3.93 -3.89 3.66
C ALA A 85 -4.26 -5.10 2.77
N ARG A 86 -3.52 -6.20 2.95
CA ARG A 86 -3.78 -7.46 2.24
C ARG A 86 -5.15 -8.05 2.61
N THR A 87 -5.45 -8.16 3.90
CA THR A 87 -6.71 -8.76 4.37
C THR A 87 -7.92 -7.99 3.85
N GLU A 88 -7.90 -6.66 3.98
CA GLU A 88 -8.99 -5.81 3.47
C GLU A 88 -9.04 -5.81 1.95
N GLY A 89 -7.88 -5.83 1.27
CA GLY A 89 -7.80 -5.97 -0.17
C GLY A 89 -8.50 -7.22 -0.70
N LEU A 90 -8.17 -8.38 -0.15
CA LEU A 90 -8.82 -9.63 -0.56
C LEU A 90 -10.33 -9.64 -0.31
N ARG A 91 -10.80 -8.93 0.73
CA ARG A 91 -12.23 -8.82 1.04
C ARG A 91 -13.00 -7.99 0.00
N VAL A 92 -12.39 -6.95 -0.55
CA VAL A 92 -13.06 -6.02 -1.48
C VAL A 92 -12.88 -6.40 -2.95
N LEU A 93 -11.81 -7.13 -3.28
CA LEU A 93 -11.44 -7.52 -4.64
C LEU A 93 -12.62 -8.07 -5.49
N PRO A 94 -13.49 -8.97 -5.00
CA PRO A 94 -14.58 -9.53 -5.82
C PRO A 94 -15.65 -8.52 -6.26
N ARG A 95 -15.66 -7.32 -5.64
CA ARG A 95 -16.69 -6.29 -5.85
C ARG A 95 -16.18 -5.13 -6.70
N LEU A 96 -14.89 -5.13 -7.05
CA LEU A 96 -14.26 -4.05 -7.78
C LEU A 96 -14.51 -4.18 -9.30
N SER A 97 -14.50 -3.03 -9.96
CA SER A 97 -14.42 -3.00 -11.42
C SER A 97 -13.15 -3.71 -11.89
N ARG A 98 -13.13 -4.25 -13.12
CA ARG A 98 -11.94 -4.93 -13.67
C ARG A 98 -10.68 -4.06 -13.59
N ARG A 99 -10.81 -2.75 -13.84
CA ARG A 99 -9.71 -1.79 -13.77
C ARG A 99 -9.21 -1.58 -12.34
N ASP A 100 -10.12 -1.48 -11.38
CA ASP A 100 -9.78 -1.29 -9.96
C ASP A 100 -9.22 -2.57 -9.35
N ALA A 101 -9.77 -3.73 -9.72
CA ALA A 101 -9.24 -5.04 -9.35
C ALA A 101 -7.80 -5.19 -9.85
N ALA A 102 -7.49 -4.78 -11.09
CA ALA A 102 -6.11 -4.80 -11.60
C ALA A 102 -5.15 -3.90 -10.80
N ALA A 103 -5.62 -2.74 -10.35
CA ALA A 103 -4.84 -1.86 -9.48
C ALA A 103 -4.61 -2.49 -8.11
N LEU A 104 -5.65 -3.08 -7.52
CA LEU A 104 -5.57 -3.75 -6.24
C LEU A 104 -4.62 -4.96 -6.28
N GLU A 105 -4.73 -5.80 -7.31
CA GLU A 105 -3.82 -6.93 -7.55
C GLU A 105 -2.36 -6.46 -7.65
N SER A 106 -2.10 -5.33 -8.30
CA SER A 106 -0.76 -4.74 -8.34
C SER A 106 -0.25 -4.36 -6.94
N HIS A 107 -1.10 -3.75 -6.11
CA HIS A 107 -0.74 -3.43 -4.72
C HIS A 107 -0.53 -4.68 -3.87
N LEU A 108 -1.37 -5.71 -4.01
CA LEU A 108 -1.19 -6.99 -3.30
C LEU A 108 0.14 -7.66 -3.69
N GLY A 109 0.51 -7.59 -4.96
CA GLY A 109 1.83 -8.04 -5.44
C GLY A 109 2.99 -7.32 -4.74
N GLU A 110 2.92 -5.99 -4.65
CA GLU A 110 3.91 -5.16 -3.94
C GLU A 110 4.01 -5.51 -2.46
N LEU A 111 2.89 -5.78 -1.79
CA LEU A 111 2.89 -6.17 -0.39
C LEU A 111 3.57 -7.52 -0.16
N HIS A 112 3.26 -8.49 -1.03
CA HIS A 112 3.86 -9.81 -0.97
C HIS A 112 5.37 -9.79 -1.27
N GLU A 113 5.80 -8.98 -2.24
CA GLU A 113 7.21 -8.79 -2.59
C GLU A 113 7.97 -8.06 -1.48
N GLY A 114 7.48 -6.90 -1.04
CA GLY A 114 8.23 -5.96 -0.21
C GLY A 114 8.15 -6.21 1.30
N PHE A 115 7.08 -6.81 1.79
CA PHE A 115 6.81 -6.88 3.24
C PHE A 115 6.63 -8.30 3.76
N LEU A 116 6.01 -9.17 2.95
CA LEU A 116 5.68 -10.53 3.37
C LEU A 116 6.72 -11.56 2.91
N SER A 117 7.66 -11.17 2.06
CA SER A 117 8.72 -12.01 1.51
C SER A 117 8.21 -13.27 0.79
N ASP A 118 7.01 -13.20 0.22
CA ASP A 118 6.36 -14.30 -0.49
C ASP A 118 6.34 -14.01 -2.00
N ARG A 119 7.43 -14.41 -2.66
CA ARG A 119 7.66 -14.15 -4.09
C ARG A 119 6.67 -14.89 -4.99
N SER A 120 6.22 -16.07 -4.57
CA SER A 120 5.27 -16.87 -5.35
C SER A 120 3.91 -16.18 -5.40
N ARG A 121 3.42 -15.69 -4.25
CA ARG A 121 2.18 -14.91 -4.21
C ARG A 121 2.32 -13.55 -4.88
N ALA A 122 3.46 -12.87 -4.72
CA ALA A 122 3.72 -11.62 -5.42
C ALA A 122 3.60 -11.80 -6.95
N ARG A 123 4.22 -12.86 -7.49
CA ARG A 123 4.15 -13.21 -8.91
C ARG A 123 2.71 -13.47 -9.34
N ALA A 124 1.95 -14.26 -8.58
CA ALA A 124 0.56 -14.58 -8.88
C ALA A 124 -0.32 -13.32 -8.96
N HIS A 125 -0.17 -12.40 -8.00
CA HIS A 125 -0.89 -11.13 -7.99
C HIS A 125 -0.53 -10.23 -9.18
N TYR A 126 0.76 -10.12 -9.52
CA TYR A 126 1.16 -9.35 -10.71
C TYR A 126 0.66 -9.97 -12.03
N GLN A 127 0.62 -11.31 -12.13
CA GLN A 127 0.04 -11.98 -13.28
C GLN A 127 -1.48 -11.76 -13.35
N ALA A 128 -2.19 -11.84 -12.23
CA ALA A 128 -3.62 -11.54 -12.15
C ALA A 128 -3.91 -10.09 -12.57
N ALA A 129 -3.12 -9.12 -12.09
CA ALA A 129 -3.22 -7.73 -12.50
C ALA A 129 -3.11 -7.54 -14.02
N LEU A 130 -2.17 -8.23 -14.68
CA LEU A 130 -1.99 -8.17 -16.14
C LEU A 130 -3.07 -8.92 -16.92
N GLY A 131 -3.62 -9.99 -16.37
CA GLY A 131 -4.80 -10.67 -16.95
C GLY A 131 -6.04 -9.77 -16.94
N LEU A 132 -6.19 -8.96 -15.88
CA LEU A 132 -7.27 -7.97 -15.78
C LEU A 132 -6.99 -6.74 -16.65
N ASP A 133 -5.76 -6.22 -16.66
CA ASP A 133 -5.37 -5.04 -17.43
C ASP A 133 -3.90 -5.13 -17.86
N ALA A 134 -3.66 -5.52 -19.10
CA ALA A 134 -2.32 -5.71 -19.66
C ALA A 134 -1.47 -4.43 -19.70
N SER A 135 -2.10 -3.25 -19.64
CA SER A 135 -1.40 -1.97 -19.65
C SER A 135 -0.72 -1.65 -18.32
N ARG A 136 -1.01 -2.39 -17.25
CA ARG A 136 -0.52 -2.12 -15.88
C ARG A 136 0.99 -2.16 -15.78
N ARG A 137 1.57 -0.96 -15.71
CA ARG A 137 3.02 -0.74 -15.63
C ARG A 137 3.61 -1.32 -14.33
N SER A 138 2.98 -1.08 -13.19
CA SER A 138 3.46 -1.56 -11.87
C SER A 138 3.59 -3.08 -11.82
N ALA A 139 2.61 -3.81 -12.37
CA ALA A 139 2.65 -5.27 -12.44
C ALA A 139 3.75 -5.80 -13.38
N ARG A 140 3.96 -5.16 -14.55
CA ARG A 140 5.08 -5.49 -15.46
C ARG A 140 6.43 -5.27 -14.79
N GLU A 141 6.60 -4.14 -14.11
CA GLU A 141 7.83 -3.81 -13.39
C GLU A 141 8.05 -4.79 -12.22
N GLY A 142 7.00 -5.16 -11.48
CA GLY A 142 7.05 -6.17 -10.42
C GLY A 142 7.52 -7.54 -10.92
N LEU A 143 6.92 -8.05 -12.01
CA LEU A 143 7.38 -9.31 -12.61
C LEU A 143 8.83 -9.23 -13.10
N ALA A 144 9.23 -8.11 -13.70
CA ALA A 144 10.61 -7.91 -14.14
C ALA A 144 11.60 -7.94 -12.96
N ARG A 145 11.27 -7.33 -11.82
CA ARG A 145 12.09 -7.40 -10.60
C ARG A 145 12.20 -8.83 -10.08
N LEU A 146 11.08 -9.54 -9.95
CA LEU A 146 11.08 -10.94 -9.49
C LEU A 146 11.91 -11.85 -10.41
N ASN A 147 11.78 -11.70 -11.73
CA ASN A 147 12.56 -12.47 -12.70
C ASN A 147 14.08 -12.18 -12.58
N ARG A 148 14.47 -10.91 -12.42
CA ARG A 148 15.88 -10.54 -12.23
C ARG A 148 16.44 -11.13 -10.96
N LEU A 149 15.70 -11.05 -9.85
CA LEU A 149 16.12 -11.62 -8.57
C LEU A 149 16.30 -13.14 -8.67
N GLU A 150 15.37 -13.83 -9.33
CA GLU A 150 15.46 -15.27 -9.55
C GLU A 150 16.70 -15.66 -10.38
N ALA A 151 16.99 -14.92 -11.45
CA ALA A 151 18.19 -15.13 -12.25
C ALA A 151 19.49 -14.92 -11.42
N LEU A 152 19.53 -13.90 -10.56
CA LEU A 152 20.68 -13.65 -9.68
C LEU A 152 20.88 -14.78 -8.66
N LEU A 153 19.80 -15.28 -8.07
CA LEU A 153 19.86 -16.40 -7.12
C LEU A 153 20.34 -17.69 -7.82
N GLN A 154 19.86 -17.96 -9.04
CA GLN A 154 20.31 -19.10 -9.83
C GLN A 154 21.78 -18.98 -10.22
N SER A 155 22.25 -17.79 -10.62
CA SER A 155 23.68 -17.54 -10.91
C SER A 155 24.55 -17.82 -9.70
N ARG A 156 24.20 -17.25 -8.54
CA ARG A 156 24.95 -17.45 -7.29
C ARG A 156 24.98 -18.92 -6.85
N ALA A 157 23.89 -19.65 -7.04
CA ALA A 157 23.83 -21.07 -6.74
C ALA A 157 24.78 -21.89 -7.63
N ARG A 158 24.85 -21.56 -8.94
CA ARG A 158 25.80 -22.17 -9.88
C ARG A 158 27.25 -21.88 -9.49
N ASP A 159 27.58 -20.63 -9.19
CA ASP A 159 28.93 -20.22 -8.79
C ASP A 159 29.36 -20.92 -7.47
N SER A 160 28.45 -21.06 -6.53
CA SER A 160 28.73 -21.77 -5.27
C SER A 160 28.97 -23.27 -5.52
N ALA A 161 28.23 -23.87 -6.45
CA ALA A 161 28.40 -25.28 -6.81
C ALA A 161 29.71 -25.53 -7.57
N THR A 162 30.15 -24.61 -8.42
CA THR A 162 31.44 -24.72 -9.13
C THR A 162 32.63 -24.55 -8.19
N LEU A 163 32.55 -23.64 -7.21
CA LEU A 163 33.58 -23.46 -6.18
C LEU A 163 33.76 -24.71 -5.30
N ARG A 164 32.66 -25.32 -4.84
CA ARG A 164 32.70 -26.57 -4.06
C ARG A 164 33.32 -27.75 -4.83
N ARG A 165 33.14 -27.79 -6.15
CA ARG A 165 33.75 -28.82 -7.01
C ARG A 165 35.24 -28.59 -7.25
N ARG A 166 35.72 -27.34 -7.13
CA ARG A 166 37.13 -26.96 -7.32
C ARG A 166 37.96 -27.05 -6.05
N ASN A 167 37.33 -26.92 -4.88
CA ASN A 167 37.93 -27.13 -3.55
C ASN A 167 37.19 -28.26 -2.82
N PRO A 168 37.43 -29.54 -3.17
CA PRO A 168 36.87 -30.69 -2.46
C PRO A 168 37.42 -30.82 -1.04
#